data_AF-A0A8T0YZB5-F1
#
_entry.id   AF-A0A8T0YZB5-F1
#
_cell.length_a   1.000
_cell.length_b   1.000
_cell.length_c   1.000
_cell.angle_alpha   90.00
_cell.angle_beta   90.00
_cell.angle_gamma   90.00
#
_symmetry.space_group_name_H-M   'P 1'
#
loop_
_entity.id
_entity.type
_entity.pdbx_description
1 polymer ?
#
loop_
_entity_poly.entity_id
_entity_poly.type
_entity_poly.pdbx_seq_one_letter_code
_entity_poly.pdbx_strand_id
1 'polypeptide(L)'
;VGRTVSGSWSLAGSNDFPFKVGVAAVPAGGNDKVRSVLFVDPLLILKGSKHPKEAFEWIKYLVSDEVQEKSIDLSGGNPPVNTKAAETYYKHFDGIDPADVKKVYEGAVKYGFESYNHLITHYSQINDMFINEMQPIDTGHNTVEEVMPTIQKKVMEIINR
;
A
#
# COMPACT_ATOMS: atom_id res chain seq x y z
N VAL A 1 -16.53 -14.24 2.95
CA VAL A 1 -16.26 -12.94 3.62
C VAL A 1 -17.11 -11.90 2.93
N GLY A 2 -17.83 -11.03 3.65
CA GLY A 2 -18.72 -10.03 3.04
C GLY A 2 -18.04 -8.72 2.65
N ARG A 3 -16.96 -8.35 3.36
CA ARG A 3 -16.09 -7.19 3.08
C ARG A 3 -14.68 -7.49 3.60
N THR A 4 -13.67 -7.00 2.90
CA THR A 4 -12.26 -7.11 3.29
C THR A 4 -11.61 -5.73 3.15
N VAL A 5 -10.79 -5.34 4.12
CA VAL A 5 -9.92 -4.17 4.00
C VAL A 5 -8.57 -4.66 3.50
N SER A 6 -8.13 -4.19 2.34
CA SER A 6 -6.86 -4.56 1.73
C SER A 6 -6.34 -3.44 0.83
N GLY A 7 -5.11 -3.58 0.35
CA GLY A 7 -4.57 -2.76 -0.72
C GLY A 7 -5.13 -3.14 -2.09
N SER A 8 -4.81 -2.32 -3.08
CA SER A 8 -5.35 -2.45 -4.44
C SER A 8 -4.87 -3.73 -5.16
N TRP A 9 -3.73 -4.31 -4.75
CA TRP A 9 -3.25 -5.61 -5.23
C TRP A 9 -4.26 -6.75 -5.02
N SER A 10 -5.21 -6.62 -4.08
CA SER A 10 -6.29 -7.59 -3.91
C SER A 10 -7.37 -7.54 -5.00
N LEU A 11 -7.35 -6.52 -5.86
CA LEU A 11 -8.19 -6.47 -7.07
C LEU A 11 -7.55 -7.23 -8.24
N ALA A 12 -6.29 -7.68 -8.11
CA ALA A 12 -5.68 -8.55 -9.10
C ALA A 12 -6.53 -9.82 -9.29
N GLY A 13 -6.99 -10.03 -10.52
CA GLY A 13 -7.86 -11.15 -10.88
C GLY A 13 -9.35 -10.96 -10.51
N SER A 14 -9.78 -9.77 -10.08
CA SER A 14 -11.20 -9.52 -9.75
C SER A 14 -12.14 -9.75 -10.95
N ASN A 15 -11.62 -9.57 -12.17
CA ASN A 15 -12.38 -9.78 -13.40
C ASN A 15 -12.75 -11.25 -13.62
N ASP A 16 -12.01 -12.18 -13.02
CA ASP A 16 -12.25 -13.62 -13.11
C ASP A 16 -13.21 -14.14 -12.03
N PHE A 17 -13.66 -13.30 -11.11
CA PHE A 17 -14.51 -13.75 -10.02
C PHE A 17 -15.93 -14.06 -10.50
N PRO A 18 -16.54 -15.17 -10.04
CA PRO A 18 -17.90 -15.55 -10.43
C PRO A 18 -18.98 -14.70 -9.75
N PHE A 19 -18.60 -13.64 -9.04
CA PHE A 19 -19.49 -12.76 -8.29
C PHE A 19 -19.06 -11.30 -8.46
N LYS A 20 -19.99 -10.38 -8.21
CA LYS A 20 -19.72 -8.94 -8.33
C LYS A 20 -18.84 -8.44 -7.19
N VAL A 21 -17.79 -7.72 -7.54
CA VAL A 21 -16.93 -7.00 -6.60
C VAL A 21 -17.29 -5.51 -6.62
N GLY A 22 -17.15 -4.85 -5.48
CA GLY A 22 -17.22 -3.40 -5.39
C GLY A 22 -16.04 -2.89 -4.56
N VAL A 23 -15.69 -1.62 -4.77
CA VAL A 23 -14.66 -0.93 -3.98
C VAL A 23 -15.30 0.18 -3.16
N ALA A 24 -14.74 0.44 -1.98
CA ALA A 24 -15.19 1.51 -1.11
C ALA A 24 -14.01 2.05 -0.30
N ALA A 25 -14.15 3.27 0.21
CA ALA A 25 -13.18 3.84 1.14
C ALA A 25 -13.08 2.99 2.42
N VAL A 26 -11.88 2.96 3.02
CA VAL A 26 -11.67 2.35 4.34
C VAL A 26 -12.58 3.05 5.36
N PRO A 27 -13.37 2.30 6.16
CA PRO A 27 -14.25 2.91 7.16
C PRO A 27 -13.48 3.78 8.15
N ALA A 28 -13.96 5.01 8.38
CA ALA A 28 -13.40 5.88 9.41
C ALA A 28 -13.89 5.44 10.79
N GLY A 29 -12.97 5.15 11.70
CA GLY A 29 -13.28 4.74 13.08
C GLY A 29 -13.72 5.88 14.02
N GLY A 30 -14.25 6.99 13.47
CA GLY A 30 -14.63 8.17 14.26
C GLY A 30 -13.47 9.00 14.82
N ASN A 31 -12.24 8.76 14.32
CA ASN A 31 -11.02 9.45 14.74
C ASN A 31 -10.31 9.99 13.50
N ASP A 32 -10.10 11.31 13.45
CA ASP A 32 -9.46 12.02 12.34
C ASP A 32 -7.96 11.69 12.16
N LYS A 33 -7.37 11.01 13.15
CA LYS A 33 -6.02 10.45 13.08
C LYS A 33 -5.96 9.08 12.42
N VAL A 34 -7.08 8.37 12.28
CA VAL A 34 -7.13 7.09 11.55
C VAL A 34 -7.12 7.40 10.05
N ARG A 35 -6.03 7.01 9.38
CA ARG A 35 -5.80 7.27 7.97
C ARG A 35 -5.53 5.98 7.24
N SER A 36 -5.92 5.92 5.97
CA SER A 36 -5.51 4.83 5.09
C SER A 36 -3.98 4.88 4.91
N VAL A 37 -3.33 3.72 4.95
CA VAL A 37 -1.89 3.63 4.70
C VAL A 37 -1.67 3.47 3.19
N LEU A 38 -0.85 4.34 2.62
CA LEU A 38 -0.41 4.27 1.23
C LEU A 38 0.90 3.50 1.16
N PHE A 39 0.88 2.34 0.52
CA PHE A 39 2.11 1.65 0.14
C PHE A 39 2.59 2.24 -1.18
N VAL A 40 3.74 2.91 -1.13
CA VAL A 40 4.43 3.44 -2.30
C VAL A 40 5.63 2.53 -2.57
N ASP A 41 5.76 2.08 -3.82
CA ASP A 41 6.84 1.21 -4.26
C ASP A 41 7.89 2.03 -5.03
N PRO A 42 8.85 2.67 -4.33
CA PRO A 42 9.83 3.52 -4.99
C PRO A 42 10.79 2.71 -5.86
N LEU A 43 11.06 3.23 -7.07
CA LEU A 43 12.15 2.74 -7.91
C LEU A 43 13.45 3.42 -7.48
N LEU A 44 14.40 2.64 -6.98
CA LEU A 44 15.64 3.14 -6.38
C LEU A 44 16.87 2.71 -7.17
N ILE A 45 17.85 3.62 -7.28
CA ILE A 45 19.19 3.31 -7.79
C ILE A 45 20.12 3.08 -6.61
N LEU A 46 20.74 1.90 -6.54
CA LEU A 46 21.69 1.59 -5.49
C LEU A 46 22.91 2.53 -5.57
N LYS A 47 23.32 3.10 -4.43
CA LYS A 47 24.49 3.99 -4.32
C LYS A 47 25.78 3.37 -4.91
N GLY A 48 25.93 2.05 -4.81
CA GLY A 48 27.08 1.30 -5.33
C GLY A 48 26.90 0.77 -6.76
N SER A 49 25.85 1.19 -7.49
CA SER A 49 25.64 0.73 -8.86
C SER A 49 26.81 1.13 -9.76
N LYS A 50 27.28 0.17 -10.59
CA LYS A 50 28.29 0.41 -11.62
C LYS A 50 27.71 1.07 -12.88
N HIS A 51 26.38 1.07 -13.01
CA HIS A 51 25.64 1.58 -14.16
C HIS A 51 24.50 2.52 -13.72
N PRO A 52 24.80 3.61 -12.98
CA PRO A 52 23.77 4.47 -12.43
C PRO A 52 23.02 5.25 -13.53
N LYS A 53 23.67 5.55 -14.66
CA LYS A 53 23.04 6.27 -15.77
C LYS A 53 22.04 5.37 -16.51
N GLU A 54 22.43 4.15 -16.82
CA GLU A 54 21.60 3.16 -17.48
C GLU A 54 20.43 2.74 -16.58
N ALA A 55 20.65 2.59 -15.27
CA ALA A 55 19.59 2.38 -14.30
C ALA A 55 18.58 3.54 -14.29
N PHE A 56 19.06 4.79 -14.41
CA PHE A 56 18.18 5.95 -14.52
C PHE A 56 17.38 5.98 -15.83
N GLU A 57 17.99 5.65 -16.97
CA GLU A 57 17.28 5.47 -18.24
C GLU A 57 16.19 4.40 -18.13
N TRP A 58 16.49 3.29 -17.44
CA TRP A 58 15.52 2.23 -17.21
C TRP A 58 14.34 2.70 -16.35
N ILE A 59 14.59 3.44 -15.26
CA ILE A 59 13.52 4.01 -14.44
C ILE A 59 12.65 4.95 -15.27
N LYS A 60 13.25 5.82 -16.10
CA LYS A 60 12.49 6.71 -17.00
C LYS A 60 11.60 5.93 -17.97
N TYR A 61 12.09 4.82 -18.51
CA TYR A 61 11.30 3.92 -19.34
C TYR A 61 10.12 3.32 -18.55
N LEU A 62 10.37 2.80 -17.35
CA LEU A 62 9.32 2.19 -16.49
C LEU A 62 8.19 3.14 -16.10
N VAL A 63 8.47 4.45 -16.00
CA VAL A 63 7.47 5.47 -15.65
C VAL A 63 6.87 6.20 -16.85
N SER A 64 7.25 5.82 -18.07
CA SER A 64 6.65 6.37 -19.28
C SER A 64 5.16 6.00 -19.38
N ASP A 65 4.36 6.85 -20.04
CA ASP A 65 2.93 6.63 -20.26
C ASP A 65 2.64 5.22 -20.79
N GLU A 66 3.34 4.82 -21.86
CA GLU A 66 3.12 3.55 -22.54
C GLU A 66 3.39 2.34 -21.63
N VAL A 67 4.47 2.39 -20.85
CA VAL A 67 4.84 1.29 -19.96
C VAL A 67 3.90 1.22 -18.75
N GLN A 68 3.50 2.36 -18.19
CA GLN A 68 2.53 2.42 -17.09
C GLN A 68 1.12 2.02 -17.53
N GLU A 69 0.72 2.32 -18.76
CA GLU A 69 -0.56 1.83 -19.31
C GLU A 69 -0.52 0.30 -19.46
N LYS A 70 0.56 -0.25 -20.03
CA LYS A 70 0.75 -1.71 -20.14
C LYS A 70 0.86 -2.41 -18.80
N SER A 71 1.43 -1.76 -17.78
CA SER A 71 1.60 -2.37 -16.46
C SER A 71 0.28 -2.54 -15.71
N ILE A 72 -0.77 -1.81 -16.07
CA ILE A 72 -2.12 -2.00 -15.51
C ILE A 72 -2.59 -3.43 -15.81
N ASP A 73 -2.52 -3.85 -17.08
CA ASP A 73 -2.93 -5.19 -17.51
C ASP A 73 -2.07 -6.30 -16.90
N LEU A 74 -0.78 -6.01 -16.64
CA LEU A 74 0.16 -6.99 -16.07
C LEU A 74 0.12 -7.08 -14.55
N SER A 75 -0.18 -5.97 -13.87
CA SER A 75 -0.22 -5.90 -12.41
C SER A 75 -1.60 -6.23 -11.85
N GLY A 76 -2.66 -6.04 -12.65
CA GLY A 76 -4.05 -6.40 -12.35
C GLY A 76 -4.69 -5.63 -11.20
N GLY A 77 -3.97 -4.76 -10.49
CA GLY A 77 -4.49 -4.11 -9.29
C GLY A 77 -3.62 -3.01 -8.68
N ASN A 78 -2.37 -2.82 -9.09
CA ASN A 78 -1.55 -1.72 -8.56
C ASN A 78 -1.76 -0.48 -9.43
N PRO A 79 -2.21 0.65 -8.87
CA PRO A 79 -2.46 1.84 -9.66
C PRO A 79 -1.14 2.46 -10.16
N PRO A 80 -1.12 3.03 -11.37
CA PRO A 80 0.04 3.74 -11.89
C PRO A 80 0.22 5.08 -11.17
N VAL A 81 1.47 5.54 -11.05
CA VAL A 81 1.78 6.90 -10.56
C VAL A 81 1.50 7.97 -11.62
N ASN A 82 1.42 7.55 -12.88
CA ASN A 82 1.16 8.42 -14.01
C ASN A 82 -0.34 8.75 -14.10
N THR A 83 -0.67 10.04 -13.97
CA THR A 83 -2.06 10.52 -13.95
C THR A 83 -2.82 10.25 -15.26
N LYS A 84 -2.12 10.18 -16.39
CA LYS A 84 -2.73 9.82 -17.67
C LYS A 84 -3.07 8.33 -17.71
N ALA A 85 -2.15 7.47 -17.28
CA ALA A 85 -2.40 6.03 -17.19
C ALA A 85 -3.48 5.69 -16.13
N ALA A 86 -3.63 6.53 -15.10
CA ALA A 86 -4.65 6.33 -14.07
C ALA A 86 -6.09 6.30 -14.63
N GLU A 87 -6.38 7.05 -15.68
CA GLU A 87 -7.70 7.01 -16.36
C GLU A 87 -7.97 5.66 -17.05
N THR A 88 -6.92 4.97 -17.50
CA THR A 88 -7.02 3.59 -17.99
C THR A 88 -7.25 2.63 -16.82
N TYR A 89 -6.52 2.82 -15.71
CA TYR A 89 -6.64 1.98 -14.52
C TYR A 89 -8.05 2.00 -13.93
N TYR A 90 -8.72 3.16 -13.88
CA TYR A 90 -10.10 3.26 -13.38
C TYR A 90 -11.09 2.39 -14.16
N LYS A 91 -10.81 2.11 -15.43
CA LYS A 91 -11.68 1.36 -16.34
C LYS A 91 -11.27 -0.11 -16.49
N HIS A 92 -10.20 -0.54 -15.82
CA HIS A 92 -9.62 -1.87 -16.01
C HIS A 92 -10.43 -3.01 -15.36
N PHE A 93 -11.25 -2.69 -14.36
CA PHE A 93 -11.95 -3.69 -13.55
C PHE A 93 -13.37 -3.95 -14.05
N ASP A 94 -13.61 -5.17 -14.53
CA ASP A 94 -14.91 -5.59 -15.03
C ASP A 94 -15.95 -5.64 -13.90
N GLY A 95 -17.09 -4.99 -14.12
CA GLY A 95 -18.20 -4.99 -13.17
C GLY A 95 -18.04 -4.06 -11.97
N ILE A 96 -16.95 -3.29 -11.89
CA ILE A 96 -16.76 -2.20 -10.91
C ILE A 96 -16.96 -0.87 -11.62
N ASP A 97 -17.73 0.05 -11.03
CA ASP A 97 -17.92 1.39 -11.61
C ASP A 97 -16.58 2.16 -11.62
N PRO A 98 -16.09 2.65 -12.77
CA PRO A 98 -14.87 3.43 -12.84
C PRO A 98 -14.87 4.68 -11.94
N ALA A 99 -16.05 5.28 -11.71
CA ALA A 99 -16.19 6.42 -10.81
C ALA A 99 -15.90 6.03 -9.35
N ASP A 100 -16.27 4.82 -8.94
CA ASP A 100 -15.97 4.30 -7.60
C ASP A 100 -14.47 4.01 -7.46
N VAL A 101 -13.84 3.40 -8.47
CA VAL A 101 -12.39 3.16 -8.48
C VAL A 101 -11.62 4.48 -8.38
N LYS A 102 -12.00 5.48 -9.20
CA LYS A 102 -11.42 6.81 -9.18
C LYS A 102 -11.56 7.47 -7.81
N LYS A 103 -12.77 7.43 -7.23
CA LYS A 103 -13.05 8.02 -5.92
C LYS A 103 -12.21 7.38 -4.81
N VAL A 104 -12.05 6.06 -4.81
CA VAL A 104 -11.21 5.35 -3.84
C VAL A 104 -9.73 5.70 -4.05
N TYR A 105 -9.24 5.70 -5.29
CA TYR A 105 -7.87 6.06 -5.62
C TYR A 105 -7.52 7.50 -5.20
N GLU A 106 -8.29 8.49 -5.66
CA GLU A 106 -8.05 9.90 -5.34
C GLU A 106 -8.24 10.18 -3.86
N GLY A 107 -9.21 9.52 -3.23
CA GLY A 107 -9.43 9.57 -1.79
C GLY A 107 -8.23 9.02 -1.01
N ALA A 108 -7.66 7.89 -1.44
CA ALA A 108 -6.47 7.32 -0.83
C ALA A 108 -5.28 8.30 -0.95
N VAL A 109 -5.02 8.86 -2.12
CA VAL A 109 -3.94 9.85 -2.32
C VAL A 109 -4.15 11.10 -1.46
N LYS A 110 -5.39 11.60 -1.36
CA LYS A 110 -5.71 12.84 -0.64
C LYS A 110 -5.70 12.70 0.87
N TYR A 111 -6.20 11.58 1.40
CA TYR A 111 -6.44 11.39 2.84
C TYR A 111 -5.49 10.37 3.48
N GLY A 112 -4.77 9.60 2.67
CA GLY A 112 -3.85 8.58 3.14
C GLY A 112 -2.55 9.15 3.68
N PHE A 113 -1.76 8.26 4.27
CA PHE A 113 -0.42 8.54 4.78
C PHE A 113 0.55 7.48 4.29
N GLU A 114 1.72 7.89 3.82
CA GLU A 114 2.72 6.98 3.29
C GLU A 114 3.22 5.99 4.34
N SER A 115 3.32 4.73 3.95
CA SER A 115 3.87 3.68 4.81
C SER A 115 5.30 3.98 5.18
N TYR A 116 5.67 3.69 6.44
CA TYR A 116 7.05 3.84 6.90
C TYR A 116 8.02 2.80 6.32
N ASN A 117 7.53 1.86 5.50
CA ASN A 117 8.31 0.71 5.00
C ASN A 117 9.65 1.06 4.36
N HIS A 118 9.75 2.24 3.75
CA HIS A 118 10.96 2.74 3.13
C HIS A 118 11.39 4.13 3.66
N LEU A 119 10.69 4.67 4.67
CA LEU A 119 10.93 6.02 5.21
C LEU A 119 11.81 6.02 6.47
N ILE A 120 11.93 4.86 7.15
CA ILE A 120 12.73 4.73 8.38
C ILE A 120 13.74 3.60 8.26
N THR A 121 14.85 3.76 8.98
CA THR A 121 15.79 2.66 9.20
C THR A 121 15.15 1.58 10.08
N HIS A 122 15.61 0.34 9.92
CA HIS A 122 15.18 -0.80 10.72
C HIS A 122 13.68 -1.14 10.64
N TYR A 123 12.94 -0.63 9.64
CA TYR A 123 11.49 -0.87 9.51
C TYR A 123 11.12 -2.36 9.61
N SER A 124 11.80 -3.25 8.89
CA SER A 124 11.49 -4.69 8.94
C SER A 124 11.59 -5.26 10.36
N GLN A 125 12.61 -4.85 11.12
CA GLN A 125 12.79 -5.27 12.51
C GLN A 125 11.69 -4.70 13.42
N ILE A 126 11.28 -3.45 13.19
CA ILE A 126 10.18 -2.81 13.90
C ILE A 126 8.88 -3.55 13.60
N ASN A 127 8.59 -3.82 12.32
CA ASN A 127 7.37 -4.48 11.87
C ASN A 127 7.25 -5.90 12.43
N ASP A 128 8.30 -6.71 12.31
CA ASP A 128 8.30 -8.09 12.81
C ASP A 128 8.14 -8.12 14.33
N MET A 129 8.83 -7.22 15.05
CA MET A 129 8.65 -7.07 16.49
C MET A 129 7.22 -6.68 16.83
N PHE A 130 6.67 -5.65 16.16
CA PHE A 130 5.32 -5.17 16.43
C PHE A 130 4.27 -6.27 16.22
N ILE A 131 4.35 -7.04 15.12
CA ILE A 131 3.45 -8.17 14.85
C ILE A 131 3.51 -9.22 15.97
N ASN A 132 4.72 -9.59 16.40
CA ASN A 132 4.90 -10.61 17.44
C ASN A 132 4.36 -10.14 18.80
N GLU A 133 4.62 -8.90 19.18
CA GLU A 133 4.16 -8.37 20.46
C GLU A 133 2.65 -8.09 20.49
N MET A 134 2.00 -7.88 19.34
CA MET A 134 0.55 -7.69 19.26
C MET A 134 -0.25 -9.00 19.40
N GLN A 135 0.38 -10.17 19.22
CA GLN A 135 -0.31 -11.47 19.28
C GLN A 135 -1.17 -11.69 20.53
N PRO A 136 -0.74 -11.32 21.76
CA PRO A 136 -1.58 -11.47 22.95
C PRO A 136 -2.84 -10.59 22.93
N ILE A 137 -2.82 -9.44 22.25
CA ILE A 137 -4.01 -8.62 22.04
C ILE A 137 -4.94 -9.30 21.04
N ASP A 138 -4.41 -9.74 19.89
CA ASP A 138 -5.19 -10.36 18.81
C ASP A 138 -5.88 -11.66 19.25
N THR A 139 -5.26 -12.37 20.19
CA THR A 139 -5.78 -13.61 20.77
C THR A 139 -6.63 -13.38 22.04
N GLY A 140 -6.75 -12.13 22.50
CA GLY A 140 -7.57 -11.76 23.66
C GLY A 140 -6.99 -12.12 25.04
N HIS A 141 -5.70 -12.42 25.13
CA HIS A 141 -5.01 -12.77 26.38
C HIS A 141 -4.57 -11.54 27.19
N ASN A 142 -4.32 -10.40 26.52
CA ASN A 142 -3.88 -9.17 27.15
C ASN A 142 -4.61 -7.95 26.59
N THR A 143 -4.67 -6.87 27.37
CA THR A 143 -5.20 -5.60 26.90
C THR A 143 -4.16 -4.78 26.15
N VAL A 144 -4.62 -3.76 25.42
CA VAL A 144 -3.73 -2.81 24.74
C VAL A 144 -2.83 -2.10 25.75
N GLU A 145 -3.38 -1.70 26.90
CA GLU A 145 -2.66 -1.00 27.97
C GLU A 145 -1.51 -1.83 28.55
N GLU A 146 -1.66 -3.16 28.61
CA GLU A 146 -0.64 -4.06 29.13
C GLU A 146 0.53 -4.25 28.15
N VAL A 147 0.23 -4.31 26.85
CA VAL A 147 1.21 -4.65 25.81
C VAL A 147 1.94 -3.43 25.27
N MET A 148 1.25 -2.29 25.10
CA MET A 148 1.81 -1.10 24.45
C MET A 148 3.08 -0.54 25.11
N PRO A 149 3.26 -0.54 26.45
CA PRO A 149 4.52 -0.10 27.06
C PRO A 149 5.74 -0.93 26.60
N THR A 150 5.55 -2.25 26.42
CA THR A 150 6.60 -3.15 25.94
C THR A 150 6.94 -2.87 24.49
N ILE A 151 5.92 -2.70 23.64
CA ILE A 151 6.10 -2.31 22.23
C ILE A 151 6.86 -1.00 22.14
N GLN A 152 6.41 0.05 22.86
CA GLN A 152 7.05 1.36 22.84
C GLN A 152 8.53 1.29 23.23
N LYS A 153 8.85 0.56 24.31
CA LYS A 153 10.24 0.35 24.73
C LYS A 153 11.07 -0.30 23.62
N LYS A 154 10.58 -1.40 23.02
CA LYS A 154 11.29 -2.13 21.96
C LYS A 154 11.46 -1.30 20.69
N VAL A 155 10.46 -0.50 20.29
CA VAL A 155 10.59 0.46 19.17
C VAL A 155 11.74 1.45 19.44
N MET A 156 11.75 2.07 20.62
CA MET A 156 12.81 3.04 20.98
C MET A 156 14.20 2.40 21.02
N GLU A 157 14.32 1.17 21.51
CA GLU A 157 15.58 0.42 21.50
C GLU A 157 16.07 0.10 20.09
N ILE A 158 15.17 -0.15 19.12
CA ILE A 158 15.53 -0.40 17.72
C ILE A 158 15.96 0.90 17.03
N ILE A 159 15.21 1.99 17.25
CA ILE A 159 15.48 3.29 16.61
C ILE A 159 16.80 3.90 17.09
N ASN A 160 17.21 3.64 18.34
CA ASN A 160 18.44 4.20 18.93
C ASN A 160 19.72 3.39 18.64
N ARG A 161 19.68 2.40 17.75
CA ARG A 161 20.87 1.63 17.35
C ARG A 161 21.70 2.39 16.32
#